data_AF-I3S5D4-F1
#
_entry.id   AF-I3S5D4-F1
#
_cell.length_a   1.000
_cell.length_b   1.000
_cell.length_c   1.000
_cell.angle_alpha   90.00
_cell.angle_beta   90.00
_cell.angle_gamma   90.00
#
_symmetry.space_group_name_H-M   'P 1'
#
loop_
_entity.id
_entity.type
_entity.pdbx_description
1 polymer ?
#
loop_
_entity_poly.entity_id
_entity_poly.type
_entity_poly.pdbx_seq_one_letter_code
_entity_poly.pdbx_strand_id
1 'polypeptide(L)'
;MAAESVMLAAGCAIGYGSPMTLTDTSNKVKKGTKGDATVLKPTPLTAVPAIIDRIRDGVVKKVEEKGGLVKNLFQIAYNRRLAALKGSWLGAWGLEKLVWDIVVFKKIRNALGGDLRFMLCGGAPLSGDSQHFINICMGAPIGQGYGLTETFAGAAFSEWDDNSVGRVGPPLPCCYIKLVSWGRRRVSDV
;
A
#
# COMPACT_ATOMS: atom_id res chain seq x y z
N MET A 1 -4.95 -14.39 -12.36
CA MET A 1 -4.69 -15.79 -12.73
C MET A 1 -3.28 -16.27 -12.41
N ALA A 2 -2.20 -15.84 -13.08
CA ALA A 2 -0.86 -16.37 -12.78
C ALA A 2 -0.44 -16.26 -11.31
N ALA A 3 -0.63 -15.09 -10.69
CA ALA A 3 -0.32 -14.90 -9.27
C ALA A 3 -1.15 -15.84 -8.38
N GLU A 4 -2.44 -16.01 -8.67
CA GLU A 4 -3.32 -16.91 -7.90
C GLU A 4 -2.91 -18.37 -8.09
N SER A 5 -2.55 -18.80 -9.30
CA SER A 5 -2.05 -20.15 -9.57
C SER A 5 -0.75 -20.44 -8.82
N VAL A 6 0.17 -19.48 -8.76
CA VAL A 6 1.42 -19.60 -7.99
C VAL A 6 1.12 -19.69 -6.50
N MET A 7 0.21 -18.86 -5.99
CA MET A 7 -0.18 -18.88 -4.57
C MET A 7 -0.89 -20.17 -4.18
N LEU A 8 -1.76 -20.71 -5.04
CA LEU A 8 -2.40 -22.02 -4.83
C LEU A 8 -1.37 -23.15 -4.88
N ALA A 9 -0.42 -23.13 -5.81
CA ALA A 9 0.65 -24.11 -5.88
C ALA A 9 1.58 -24.06 -4.66
N ALA A 10 1.79 -22.88 -4.08
CA ALA A 10 2.52 -22.68 -2.83
C ALA A 10 1.72 -23.09 -1.57
N GLY A 11 0.46 -23.51 -1.72
CA GLY A 11 -0.42 -23.89 -0.60
C GLY A 11 -0.94 -22.69 0.21
N CYS A 12 -0.91 -21.48 -0.35
CA CYS A 12 -1.40 -20.29 0.31
C CYS A 12 -2.93 -20.19 0.23
N ALA A 13 -3.57 -19.72 1.31
CA ALA A 13 -4.98 -19.36 1.31
C ALA A 13 -5.18 -18.03 0.58
N ILE A 14 -6.16 -17.98 -0.34
CA ILE A 14 -6.52 -16.77 -1.07
C ILE A 14 -7.85 -16.25 -0.53
N GLY A 15 -7.87 -14.98 -0.15
CA GLY A 15 -9.09 -14.28 0.26
C GLY A 15 -9.39 -13.12 -0.67
N TYR A 16 -10.64 -13.02 -1.10
CA TYR A 16 -11.13 -11.89 -1.87
C TYR A 16 -11.95 -10.98 -0.96
N GLY A 17 -11.64 -9.68 -0.99
CA GLY A 17 -12.36 -8.67 -0.23
C GLY A 17 -12.79 -7.52 -1.14
N SER A 18 -13.95 -6.94 -0.86
CA SER A 18 -14.36 -5.71 -1.53
C SER A 18 -13.70 -4.52 -0.85
N PRO A 19 -13.38 -3.43 -1.57
CA PRO A 19 -12.88 -2.20 -0.95
C PRO A 19 -13.81 -1.65 0.14
N MET A 20 -15.10 -1.98 0.08
CA MET A 20 -16.11 -1.55 1.04
C MET A 20 -16.30 -2.50 2.23
N THR A 21 -15.61 -3.63 2.27
CA THR A 21 -15.65 -4.60 3.38
C THR A 21 -14.28 -4.86 4.00
N LEU A 22 -13.22 -4.26 3.42
CA LEU A 22 -11.83 -4.50 3.78
C LEU A 22 -11.49 -4.14 5.24
N THR A 23 -11.98 -2.99 5.73
CA THR A 23 -11.68 -2.51 7.09
C THR A 23 -12.91 -2.53 7.98
N ASP A 24 -12.71 -2.75 9.28
CA ASP A 24 -13.78 -2.79 10.30
C ASP A 24 -14.61 -1.49 10.38
N THR A 25 -14.10 -0.40 9.81
CA THR A 25 -14.71 0.96 9.84
C THR A 25 -15.48 1.28 8.55
N SER A 26 -15.56 0.33 7.61
CA SER A 26 -16.18 0.59 6.31
C SER A 26 -17.70 0.54 6.37
N ASN A 27 -18.36 1.41 5.59
CA ASN A 27 -19.80 1.66 5.64
C ASN A 27 -20.68 0.43 5.31
N LYS A 28 -20.15 -0.58 4.61
CA LYS A 28 -20.89 -1.81 4.26
C LYS A 28 -20.69 -2.94 5.27
N VAL A 29 -19.80 -2.80 6.24
CA VAL A 29 -19.65 -3.79 7.32
C VAL A 29 -20.74 -3.50 8.36
N LYS A 30 -21.54 -4.52 8.72
CA LYS A 30 -22.53 -4.40 9.78
C LYS A 30 -21.82 -3.99 11.07
N LYS A 31 -22.23 -2.87 11.68
CA LYS A 31 -21.65 -2.34 12.93
C LYS A 31 -21.52 -3.48 13.96
N GLY A 32 -20.29 -3.77 14.38
CA GLY A 32 -19.96 -4.88 15.30
C GLY A 32 -19.33 -6.12 14.64
N THR A 33 -19.23 -6.17 13.31
CA THR A 33 -18.58 -7.27 12.58
C THR A 33 -17.15 -6.89 12.20
N LYS A 34 -16.25 -7.88 12.18
CA LYS A 34 -14.87 -7.69 11.71
C LYS A 34 -14.87 -7.59 10.18
N GLY A 35 -14.07 -6.68 9.64
CA GLY A 35 -13.80 -6.55 8.21
C GLY A 35 -12.87 -7.64 7.70
N ASP A 36 -12.82 -7.78 6.38
CA ASP A 36 -12.16 -8.91 5.71
C ASP A 36 -10.67 -8.99 6.06
N ALA A 37 -9.96 -7.86 6.13
CA ALA A 37 -8.54 -7.83 6.44
C ALA A 37 -8.23 -8.33 7.86
N THR A 38 -9.11 -8.04 8.81
CA THR A 38 -8.95 -8.46 10.22
C THR A 38 -9.20 -9.96 10.39
N VAL A 39 -10.10 -10.53 9.60
CA VAL A 39 -10.41 -11.98 9.61
C VAL A 39 -9.35 -12.77 8.86
N LEU A 40 -8.98 -12.33 7.67
CA LEU A 40 -8.06 -13.03 6.77
C LEU A 40 -6.60 -12.88 7.17
N LYS A 41 -6.23 -11.79 7.88
CA LYS A 41 -4.85 -11.47 8.26
C LYS A 41 -3.86 -11.64 7.11
N PRO A 42 -4.02 -10.89 6.01
CA PRO A 42 -3.25 -11.10 4.79
C PRO A 42 -1.76 -10.86 5.03
N THR A 43 -0.91 -11.71 4.45
CA THR A 43 0.56 -11.57 4.48
C THR A 43 1.05 -10.74 3.28
N PRO A 44 0.75 -11.12 2.02
CA PRO A 44 0.75 -10.20 0.89
C PRO A 44 -0.65 -9.62 0.67
N LEU A 45 -0.73 -8.32 0.38
CA LEU A 45 -1.99 -7.67 -0.01
C LEU A 45 -1.84 -6.95 -1.35
N THR A 46 -2.64 -7.34 -2.33
CA THR A 46 -2.71 -6.69 -3.64
C THR A 46 -3.93 -5.77 -3.69
N ALA A 47 -3.73 -4.48 -4.01
CA ALA A 47 -4.78 -3.48 -3.97
C ALA A 47 -4.67 -2.45 -5.11
N VAL A 48 -5.78 -1.79 -5.43
CA VAL A 48 -5.81 -0.68 -6.40
C VAL A 48 -5.55 0.64 -5.64
N PRO A 49 -4.99 1.70 -6.26
CA PRO A 49 -4.77 2.98 -5.59
C PRO A 49 -5.98 3.54 -4.83
N ALA A 50 -7.19 3.37 -5.36
CA ALA A 50 -8.41 3.80 -4.68
C ALA A 50 -8.64 3.11 -3.31
N ILE A 51 -8.14 1.88 -3.13
CA ILE A 51 -8.20 1.16 -1.85
C ILE A 51 -7.16 1.73 -0.89
N ILE A 52 -5.95 1.99 -1.40
CA ILE A 52 -4.86 2.63 -0.66
C ILE A 52 -5.29 3.99 -0.11
N ASP A 53 -5.89 4.85 -0.93
CA ASP A 53 -6.35 6.17 -0.49
C ASP A 53 -7.45 6.05 0.57
N ARG A 54 -8.39 5.10 0.44
CA ARG A 54 -9.39 4.84 1.49
C ARG A 54 -8.78 4.36 2.80
N ILE A 55 -7.74 3.53 2.73
CA ILE A 55 -7.02 3.10 3.93
C ILE A 55 -6.36 4.31 4.59
N ARG A 56 -5.73 5.18 3.80
CA ARG A 56 -5.15 6.45 4.29
C ARG A 56 -6.22 7.30 4.98
N ASP A 57 -7.36 7.55 4.33
CA ASP A 57 -8.46 8.32 4.90
C ASP A 57 -9.00 7.69 6.19
N GLY A 58 -9.11 6.36 6.23
CA GLY A 58 -9.53 5.62 7.42
C GLY A 58 -8.54 5.75 8.58
N VAL A 59 -7.23 5.78 8.29
CA VAL A 59 -6.19 6.03 9.30
C VAL A 59 -6.27 7.47 9.80
N VAL A 60 -6.36 8.44 8.90
CA VAL A 60 -6.46 9.87 9.25
C VAL A 60 -7.68 10.10 10.14
N LYS A 61 -8.85 9.58 9.76
CA LYS A 61 -10.08 9.69 10.56
C LYS A 61 -9.94 9.10 11.96
N LYS A 62 -9.33 7.92 12.09
CA LYS A 62 -9.07 7.28 13.40
C LYS A 62 -8.09 8.07 14.26
N VAL A 63 -7.13 8.77 13.65
CA VAL A 63 -6.20 9.67 14.35
C VAL A 63 -6.93 10.93 14.82
N GLU A 64 -7.82 11.47 14.01
CA GLU A 64 -8.64 12.64 14.37
C GLU A 64 -9.64 12.33 15.49
N GLU A 65 -10.30 11.17 15.45
CA GLU A 65 -11.22 10.73 16.51
C GLU A 65 -10.53 10.52 17.87
N LYS A 66 -9.23 10.20 17.89
CA LYS A 66 -8.45 10.00 19.13
C LYS A 66 -7.92 11.30 19.75
N GLY A 67 -8.08 12.44 19.08
CA GLY A 67 -7.77 13.77 19.62
C GLY A 67 -6.34 14.29 19.39
N GLY A 68 -6.13 15.55 19.79
CA GLY A 68 -4.98 16.37 19.40
C GLY A 68 -3.61 15.87 19.86
N LEU A 69 -3.51 15.24 21.03
CA LEU A 69 -2.23 14.68 21.51
C LEU A 69 -1.77 13.52 20.62
N VAL A 70 -2.68 12.61 20.24
CA VAL A 70 -2.37 11.48 19.36
C VAL A 70 -2.06 11.95 17.94
N LYS A 71 -2.75 12.99 17.46
CA LYS A 71 -2.50 13.62 16.16
C LYS A 71 -1.10 14.25 16.08
N ASN A 72 -0.73 15.04 17.08
CA ASN A 72 0.61 15.65 17.15
C ASN A 72 1.70 14.58 17.20
N LEU A 73 1.46 13.51 17.96
CA LEU A 73 2.37 12.39 18.09
C LEU A 73 2.55 11.62 16.77
N PHE A 74 1.46 11.39 16.06
CA PHE A 74 1.47 10.78 14.74
C PHE A 74 2.25 11.66 13.75
N GLN A 75 2.04 12.97 13.77
CA GLN A 75 2.72 13.90 12.88
C GLN A 75 4.23 13.99 13.15
N ILE A 76 4.65 13.97 14.42
CA ILE A 76 6.07 13.90 14.80
C ILE A 76 6.68 12.58 14.34
N ALA A 77 6.01 11.45 14.58
CA ALA A 77 6.47 10.13 14.15
C ALA A 77 6.57 10.02 12.61
N TYR A 78 5.60 10.60 11.90
CA TYR A 78 5.56 10.65 10.44
C TYR A 78 6.75 11.44 9.89
N ASN A 79 6.96 12.67 10.37
CA ASN A 79 8.05 13.53 9.93
C ASN A 79 9.42 12.91 10.23
N ARG A 80 9.58 12.22 11.37
CA ARG A 80 10.81 11.49 11.71
C ARG A 80 11.07 10.31 10.78
N ARG A 81 10.06 9.51 10.42
CA ARG A 81 10.22 8.41 9.45
C ARG A 81 10.52 8.92 8.04
N LEU A 82 9.89 10.01 7.63
CA LEU A 82 10.17 10.67 6.36
C LEU A 82 11.63 11.16 6.32
N ALA A 83 12.14 11.74 7.41
CA ALA A 83 13.54 12.13 7.53
C ALA A 83 14.51 10.92 7.49
N ALA A 84 14.12 9.78 8.07
CA ALA A 84 14.89 8.54 7.99
C ALA A 84 14.93 7.98 6.56
N LEU A 85 13.80 7.99 5.84
CA LEU A 85 13.72 7.59 4.42
C LEU A 85 14.57 8.49 3.52
N LYS A 86 14.75 9.77 3.87
CA LYS A 86 15.62 10.72 3.17
C LYS A 86 17.10 10.63 3.55
N GLY A 87 17.51 9.62 4.34
CA GLY A 87 18.91 9.38 4.67
C GLY A 87 19.47 10.20 5.83
N SER A 88 18.61 10.81 6.66
CA SER A 88 19.09 11.55 7.84
C SER A 88 19.41 10.60 9.00
N TRP A 89 20.68 10.55 9.42
CA TRP A 89 21.22 9.71 10.50
C TRP A 89 20.48 9.88 11.85
N LEU A 90 19.93 11.08 12.11
CA LEU A 90 19.15 11.40 13.31
C LEU A 90 17.77 10.69 13.38
N GLY A 91 17.26 10.13 12.27
CA GLY A 91 16.01 9.37 12.24
C GLY A 91 16.13 7.92 12.72
N ALA A 92 17.35 7.45 12.98
CA ALA A 92 17.69 6.06 13.27
C ALA A 92 17.89 5.75 14.76
N TRP A 93 17.33 6.55 15.68
CA TRP A 93 17.30 6.18 17.11
C TRP A 93 16.32 5.01 17.30
N GLY A 94 16.86 3.79 17.23
CA GLY A 94 16.11 2.54 17.14
C GLY A 94 15.13 2.30 18.28
N LEU A 95 15.43 2.79 19.49
CA LEU A 95 14.59 2.62 20.68
C LEU A 95 13.30 3.45 20.62
N GLU A 96 13.38 4.75 20.29
CA GLU A 96 12.19 5.57 20.09
C GLU A 96 11.38 5.11 18.88
N LYS A 97 12.04 4.72 17.79
CA LYS A 97 11.37 4.15 16.60
C LYS A 97 10.53 2.93 16.97
N LEU A 98 11.06 2.04 17.81
CA LEU A 98 10.37 0.84 18.27
C LEU A 98 9.17 1.16 19.16
N VAL A 99 9.30 2.15 20.05
CA VAL A 99 8.20 2.63 20.90
C VAL A 99 7.07 3.21 20.03
N TRP A 100 7.40 4.05 19.05
CA TRP A 100 6.41 4.62 18.14
C TRP A 100 5.75 3.55 17.25
N ASP A 101 6.55 2.59 16.77
CA ASP A 101 6.08 1.41 16.03
C ASP A 101 5.06 0.60 16.83
N ILE A 102 5.37 0.31 18.08
CA ILE A 102 4.51 -0.51 18.95
C ILE A 102 3.25 0.26 19.40
N VAL A 103 3.35 1.55 19.67
CA VAL A 103 2.24 2.32 20.27
C VAL A 103 1.24 2.82 19.21
N VAL A 104 1.74 3.30 18.08
CA VAL A 104 0.93 3.96 17.04
C VAL A 104 0.75 3.04 15.83
N PHE A 105 1.85 2.54 15.27
CA PHE A 105 1.80 1.78 14.02
C PHE A 105 1.20 0.38 14.20
N LYS A 106 1.42 -0.29 15.35
CA LYS A 106 0.78 -1.58 15.68
C LYS A 106 -0.75 -1.47 15.69
N LYS A 107 -1.32 -0.36 16.18
CA LYS A 107 -2.78 -0.15 16.17
C LYS A 107 -3.33 0.02 14.75
N ILE A 108 -2.58 0.67 13.87
CA ILE A 108 -2.93 0.85 12.46
C ILE A 108 -2.78 -0.47 11.70
N ARG A 109 -1.68 -1.19 11.90
CA ARG A 109 -1.40 -2.49 11.29
C ARG A 109 -2.41 -3.55 11.72
N ASN A 110 -2.82 -3.55 12.98
CA ASN A 110 -3.89 -4.43 13.47
C ASN A 110 -5.23 -4.17 12.80
N ALA A 111 -5.52 -2.95 12.33
CA ALA A 111 -6.74 -2.66 11.59
C ALA A 111 -6.78 -3.29 10.19
N LEU A 112 -5.65 -3.84 9.72
CA LEU A 112 -5.50 -4.57 8.47
C LEU A 112 -5.01 -6.00 8.70
N GLY A 113 -5.19 -6.53 9.91
CA GLY A 113 -4.89 -7.92 10.26
C GLY A 113 -3.53 -8.17 10.92
N GLY A 114 -2.62 -7.20 10.98
CA GLY A 114 -1.37 -7.30 11.75
C GLY A 114 -0.21 -7.99 11.02
N ASP A 115 -0.47 -8.95 10.13
CA ASP A 115 0.56 -9.82 9.51
C ASP A 115 1.03 -9.39 8.11
N LEU A 116 0.67 -8.17 7.67
CA LEU A 116 1.12 -7.60 6.40
C LEU A 116 2.64 -7.52 6.31
N ARG A 117 3.23 -8.19 5.31
CA ARG A 117 4.67 -8.16 5.00
C ARG A 117 5.00 -7.40 3.73
N PHE A 118 4.11 -7.43 2.75
CA PHE A 118 4.30 -6.76 1.47
C PHE A 118 2.96 -6.32 0.88
N MET A 119 2.95 -5.18 0.21
CA MET A 119 1.79 -4.67 -0.51
C MET A 119 2.12 -4.44 -1.97
N LEU A 120 1.18 -4.80 -2.85
CA LEU A 120 1.30 -4.59 -4.28
C LEU A 120 0.18 -3.66 -4.74
N CYS A 121 0.53 -2.59 -5.43
CA CYS A 121 -0.40 -1.62 -5.97
C CYS A 121 -0.36 -1.63 -7.50
N GLY A 122 -1.52 -1.69 -8.15
CA GLY A 122 -1.60 -1.72 -9.61
C GLY A 122 -2.94 -1.23 -10.16
N GLY A 123 -2.98 -1.02 -11.48
CA GLY A 123 -4.18 -0.63 -12.24
C GLY A 123 -4.41 0.88 -12.39
N ALA A 124 -3.78 1.72 -11.56
CA ALA A 124 -3.79 3.17 -11.70
C ALA A 124 -2.50 3.79 -11.12
N PRO A 125 -2.15 5.04 -11.49
CA PRO A 125 -1.01 5.72 -10.89
C PRO A 125 -1.27 6.01 -9.41
N LEU A 126 -0.33 5.61 -8.56
CA LEU A 126 -0.30 5.96 -7.13
C LEU A 126 0.52 7.22 -6.92
N SER A 127 -0.01 8.19 -6.16
CA SER A 127 0.75 9.37 -5.76
C SER A 127 1.90 8.99 -4.82
N GLY A 128 3.07 9.58 -5.01
CA GLY A 128 4.23 9.33 -4.15
C GLY A 128 3.99 9.68 -2.68
N ASP A 129 3.15 10.68 -2.40
CA ASP A 129 2.76 11.03 -1.02
C ASP A 129 1.94 9.91 -0.37
N SER A 130 0.94 9.35 -1.08
CA SER A 130 0.15 8.20 -0.58
C SER A 130 1.03 6.96 -0.41
N GLN A 131 2.01 6.74 -1.29
CA GLN A 131 2.95 5.63 -1.21
C GLN A 131 3.85 5.74 0.04
N HIS A 132 4.43 6.92 0.28
CA HIS A 132 5.19 7.19 1.51
C HIS A 132 4.33 7.02 2.74
N PHE A 133 3.10 7.55 2.71
CA PHE A 133 2.20 7.46 3.83
C PHE A 133 1.92 6.02 4.24
N ILE A 134 1.61 5.16 3.29
CA ILE A 134 1.34 3.74 3.56
C ILE A 134 2.60 3.00 4.00
N ASN A 135 3.74 3.21 3.34
CA ASN A 135 4.99 2.55 3.72
C ASN A 135 5.36 2.88 5.18
N ILE A 136 5.22 4.16 5.56
CA ILE A 136 5.44 4.64 6.93
C ILE A 136 4.43 4.03 7.90
N CYS A 137 3.13 4.06 7.57
CA CYS A 137 2.04 3.67 8.46
C CYS A 137 1.88 2.17 8.66
N MET A 138 2.16 1.36 7.64
CA MET A 138 2.03 -0.10 7.71
C MET A 138 3.36 -0.76 8.08
N GLY A 139 4.49 -0.10 7.86
CA GLY A 139 5.81 -0.67 8.07
C GLY A 139 6.10 -1.85 7.13
N ALA A 140 5.41 -1.89 5.98
CA ALA A 140 5.58 -2.91 4.94
C ALA A 140 5.88 -2.20 3.61
N PRO A 141 6.85 -2.69 2.83
CA PRO A 141 7.15 -2.16 1.51
C PRO A 141 5.94 -2.30 0.58
N ILE A 142 5.67 -1.22 -0.17
CA ILE A 142 4.62 -1.16 -1.19
C ILE A 142 5.26 -1.07 -2.58
N GLY A 143 5.12 -2.13 -3.36
CA GLY A 143 5.57 -2.19 -4.75
C GLY A 143 4.47 -1.72 -5.70
N GLN A 144 4.83 -0.91 -6.68
CA GLN A 144 3.94 -0.57 -7.79
C GLN A 144 4.17 -1.53 -8.96
N GLY A 145 3.09 -2.03 -9.55
CA GLY A 145 3.11 -2.87 -10.73
C GLY A 145 2.27 -2.25 -11.84
N TYR A 146 2.81 -2.24 -13.06
CA TYR A 146 2.11 -1.84 -14.26
C TYR A 146 1.85 -3.10 -15.09
N GLY A 147 0.60 -3.24 -15.51
CA GLY A 147 0.16 -4.35 -16.34
C GLY A 147 -1.19 -4.00 -16.95
N LEU A 148 -1.41 -4.51 -18.15
CA LEU A 148 -2.68 -4.40 -18.87
C LEU A 148 -3.30 -5.79 -18.98
N THR A 149 -4.57 -5.86 -19.31
CA THR A 149 -5.22 -7.14 -19.63
C THR A 149 -4.53 -7.85 -20.80
N GLU A 150 -4.05 -7.07 -21.76
CA GLU A 150 -3.35 -7.46 -22.98
C GLU A 150 -1.94 -7.99 -22.69
N THR A 151 -1.33 -7.56 -21.58
CA THR A 151 -0.01 -8.06 -21.12
C THR A 151 -0.14 -9.07 -20.00
N PHE A 152 -1.31 -9.70 -19.83
CA PHE A 152 -1.56 -10.69 -18.79
C PHE A 152 -1.28 -10.19 -17.37
N ALA A 153 -1.69 -8.94 -17.11
CA ALA A 153 -1.58 -8.25 -15.81
C ALA A 153 -0.14 -7.96 -15.32
N GLY A 154 0.88 -8.12 -16.16
CA GLY A 154 2.26 -7.76 -15.83
C GLY A 154 3.02 -7.17 -17.02
N ALA A 155 3.74 -6.08 -16.79
CA ALA A 155 4.64 -5.47 -17.78
C ALA A 155 5.89 -4.92 -17.10
N ALA A 156 5.72 -4.15 -16.02
CA ALA A 156 6.81 -3.64 -15.19
C ALA A 156 6.47 -3.78 -13.71
N PHE A 157 7.49 -4.05 -12.89
CA PHE A 157 7.32 -4.27 -11.46
C PHE A 157 8.42 -3.61 -10.65
N SER A 158 8.04 -2.91 -9.57
CA SER A 158 9.01 -2.31 -8.64
C SER A 158 9.60 -3.39 -7.74
N GLU A 159 10.92 -3.36 -7.56
CA GLU A 159 11.58 -4.24 -6.61
C GLU A 159 11.13 -3.94 -5.17
N TRP A 160 11.13 -4.99 -4.36
CA TRP A 160 10.70 -4.96 -2.96
C TRP A 160 11.63 -4.13 -2.05
N ASP A 161 12.92 -4.04 -2.39
CA ASP A 161 13.92 -3.26 -1.67
C ASP A 161 13.95 -1.78 -2.10
N ASP A 162 13.32 -1.49 -3.25
CA ASP A 162 13.32 -0.15 -3.81
C ASP A 162 12.18 0.70 -3.25
N ASN A 163 12.54 1.57 -2.31
CA ASN A 163 11.60 2.49 -1.66
C ASN A 163 11.36 3.79 -2.44
N SER A 164 11.85 3.88 -3.68
CA SER A 164 11.66 5.07 -4.49
C SER A 164 10.21 5.20 -4.96
N VAL A 165 9.70 6.42 -4.92
CA VAL A 165 8.30 6.72 -5.25
C VAL A 165 8.14 7.28 -6.66
N GLY A 166 6.94 7.13 -7.23
CA GLY A 166 6.58 7.73 -8.51
C GLY A 166 7.11 7.00 -9.74
N ARG A 167 7.54 5.73 -9.59
CA ARG A 167 7.96 4.87 -10.70
C ARG A 167 7.51 3.43 -10.48
N VAL A 168 7.37 2.70 -11.58
CA VAL A 168 6.82 1.33 -11.59
C VAL A 168 7.91 0.24 -11.66
N GLY A 169 9.18 0.63 -11.70
CA GLY A 169 10.31 -0.30 -11.76
C GLY A 169 10.63 -0.83 -13.15
N PRO A 170 11.58 -1.78 -13.25
CA PRO A 170 12.02 -2.35 -14.52
C PRO A 170 10.94 -3.23 -15.18
N PRO A 171 11.03 -3.42 -16.53
CA PRO A 171 10.19 -4.38 -17.23
C PRO A 171 10.46 -5.81 -16.75
N LEU A 172 9.44 -6.65 -16.79
CA LEU A 172 9.59 -8.09 -16.56
C LEU A 172 10.52 -8.71 -17.63
N PRO A 173 11.27 -9.77 -17.31
CA PRO A 173 12.23 -10.39 -18.24
C PRO A 173 11.56 -10.95 -19.50
N CYS A 174 10.26 -11.21 -19.47
CA CYS A 174 9.47 -11.67 -20.61
C CYS A 174 8.84 -10.52 -21.43
N CYS A 175 9.07 -9.26 -21.07
CA CYS A 175 8.44 -8.10 -21.70
C CYS A 175 9.48 -7.16 -22.34
N TYR A 176 9.20 -6.72 -23.56
CA TYR A 176 9.96 -5.65 -24.23
C TYR A 176 9.12 -4.39 -24.29
N ILE A 177 9.67 -3.28 -23.76
CA ILE A 177 9.00 -1.98 -23.76
C ILE A 177 9.75 -1.04 -24.71
N LYS A 178 9.02 -0.40 -25.63
CA LYS A 178 9.54 0.62 -26.54
C LYS A 178 8.64 1.85 -26.50
N LEU A 179 9.24 3.02 -26.25
CA LEU A 179 8.56 4.30 -26.41
C LEU A 179 8.63 4.73 -27.87
N VAL A 180 7.49 5.10 -28.44
CA VAL A 180 7.38 5.64 -29.80
C VAL A 180 6.85 7.07 -29.69
N SER A 181 7.47 8.00 -30.42
CA SER A 181 7.01 9.39 -30.45
C SER A 181 5.57 9.44 -30.95
N TRP A 182 4.69 10.02 -30.15
CA TRP A 182 3.29 10.18 -30.51
C TRP A 182 3.12 11.48 -31.32
N GLY A 183 2.99 11.38 -32.64
CA GLY A 183 2.63 12.50 -33.49
C GLY A 183 1.21 12.96 -33.17
N ARG A 184 1.04 14.24 -32.79
CA ARG A 184 -0.25 14.90 -32.47
C ARG A 184 -1.41 14.42 -33.38
N ARG A 185 -2.29 13.57 -32.86
CA ARG A 185 -3.69 13.47 -33.30
C ARG A 185 -4.58 13.94 -32.16
N ARG A 186 -5.42 14.94 -32.43
CA ARG A 186 -6.41 15.45 -31.49
C ARG A 186 -7.45 14.37 -31.24
N VAL A 187 -7.85 14.18 -29.98
CA VAL A 187 -8.81 13.16 -29.51
C VAL A 187 -10.25 13.60 -29.83
N SER A 188 -10.52 14.07 -31.05
CA SER A 188 -11.82 14.62 -31.46
C SER A 188 -12.39 14.01 -32.74
N ASP A 189 -11.75 12.98 -33.29
CA ASP A 189 -12.23 12.29 -34.51
C ASP A 189 -12.54 10.82 -34.21
N VAL A 190 -13.54 10.58 -33.33
CA VAL A 190 -14.27 9.31 -33.22
C VAL A 190 -15.75 9.61 -33.03
#